data_AF-A0A3M2GUP0-F1
#
_entry.id   AF-A0A3M2GUP0-F1
#
_cell.length_a   1.000
_cell.length_b   1.000
_cell.length_c   1.000
_cell.angle_alpha   90.00
_cell.angle_beta   90.00
_cell.angle_gamma   90.00
#
_symmetry.space_group_name_H-M   'P 1'
#
loop_
_entity.id
_entity.type
_entity.pdbx_description
1 polymer ?
#
loop_
_entity_poly.entity_id
_entity_poly.type
_entity_poly.pdbx_seq_one_letter_code
_entity_poly.pdbx_strand_id
1 'polypeptide(L)'
;MRFYIITFLLSYIQSSLFLALFHNFLLTPDLTLVYLLLNLAHEERLNLKKPIYAGLLLDILQDSLGLQLSGKLFFALALSIVRLRVEFTGRLSLIVAYIPLSLLQKLLMFILFRIKYYTDVNILLLIGSLMIEVLFLTLMAKWLIKEGNE
;
A
#
# COMPACT_ATOMS: atom_id res chain seq x y z
N MET A 1 0.81 -17.92 6.17
CA MET A 1 0.67 -17.41 7.56
C MET A 1 1.48 -16.15 7.82
N ARG A 2 2.79 -16.12 7.53
CA ARG A 2 3.65 -14.93 7.76
C ARG A 2 3.07 -13.62 7.21
N PHE A 3 2.58 -13.63 5.96
CA PHE A 3 1.93 -12.47 5.35
C PHE A 3 0.81 -11.88 6.22
N TYR A 4 -0.17 -12.70 6.60
CA TYR A 4 -1.35 -12.23 7.34
C TYR A 4 -1.01 -11.65 8.71
N ILE A 5 -0.03 -12.23 9.41
CA ILE A 5 0.43 -11.73 10.72
C ILE A 5 1.12 -10.37 10.58
N ILE A 6 2.02 -10.24 9.59
CA ILE A 6 2.73 -8.98 9.34
C ILE A 6 1.74 -7.91 8.87
N THR A 7 0.81 -8.25 7.97
CA THR A 7 -0.25 -7.35 7.53
C THR A 7 -1.09 -6.87 8.72
N PHE A 8 -1.48 -7.76 9.63
CA PHE A 8 -2.22 -7.37 10.84
C PHE A 8 -1.45 -6.37 11.70
N LEU A 9 -0.16 -6.63 11.96
CA LEU A 9 0.69 -5.72 12.73
C LEU A 9 0.84 -4.36 12.06
N LEU A 10 1.06 -4.34 10.74
CA LEU A 10 1.16 -3.10 9.97
C LEU A 10 -0.16 -2.34 9.96
N SER A 11 -1.29 -3.02 9.78
CA SER A 11 -2.63 -2.42 9.83
C SER A 11 -2.92 -1.82 11.21
N TYR A 12 -2.51 -2.51 12.28
CA TYR A 12 -2.63 -2.02 13.65
C TYR A 12 -1.82 -0.74 13.85
N ILE A 13 -0.52 -0.75 13.53
CA ILE A 13 0.38 0.42 13.65
C ILE A 13 -0.15 1.59 12.81
N GLN A 14 -0.63 1.32 11.59
CA GLN A 14 -1.18 2.34 10.71
C GLN A 14 -2.42 3.00 11.31
N SER A 15 -3.31 2.21 11.91
CA SER A 15 -4.56 2.70 12.49
C SER A 15 -4.35 3.37 13.85
N SER A 16 -3.41 2.89 14.67
CA SER A 16 -3.19 3.41 16.03
C SER A 16 -2.24 4.60 16.07
N LEU A 17 -1.18 4.60 15.24
CA LEU A 17 -0.11 5.58 15.32
C LEU A 17 -0.13 6.55 14.15
N PHE A 18 -0.14 6.05 12.91
CA PHE A 18 -0.05 6.94 11.75
C PHE A 18 -1.32 7.75 11.52
N LEU A 19 -2.50 7.16 11.71
CA LEU A 19 -3.76 7.88 11.62
C LEU A 19 -3.84 9.02 12.66
N ALA A 20 -3.37 8.76 13.88
CA ALA A 20 -3.31 9.76 14.95
C ALA A 20 -2.31 10.90 14.65
N LEU A 21 -1.17 10.60 14.00
CA LEU A 21 -0.18 11.62 13.64
C LEU A 21 -0.63 12.48 12.45
N PHE A 22 -1.19 11.86 11.42
CA PHE A 22 -1.55 12.56 10.17
C PHE A 22 -2.92 13.22 10.24
N HIS A 23 -3.78 12.83 11.19
CA HIS A 23 -5.15 13.32 11.37
C HIS A 23 -6.04 13.24 10.11
N ASN A 24 -5.55 12.54 9.08
CA ASN A 24 -6.19 12.44 7.79
C ASN A 24 -6.01 11.03 7.25
N PHE A 25 -7.11 10.30 7.25
CA PHE A 25 -7.18 8.92 6.81
C PHE A 25 -6.65 8.71 5.37
N LEU A 26 -6.94 9.63 4.45
CA LEU A 26 -6.56 9.49 3.03
C LEU A 26 -5.07 9.78 2.79
N LEU A 27 -4.47 10.61 3.63
CA LEU A 27 -3.08 11.03 3.52
C LEU A 27 -2.16 10.26 4.49
N THR A 28 -2.71 9.28 5.21
CA THR A 28 -1.93 8.44 6.11
C THR A 28 -0.97 7.55 5.29
N PRO A 29 0.29 7.35 5.73
CA PRO A 29 1.21 6.40 5.11
C PRO A 29 0.64 4.98 5.11
N ASP A 30 0.70 4.32 3.96
CA ASP A 30 0.11 3.00 3.76
C ASP A 30 1.15 1.89 3.70
N LEU A 31 1.65 1.48 4.86
CA LEU A 31 2.67 0.43 4.97
C LEU A 31 2.15 -0.93 4.50
N THR A 32 0.86 -1.17 4.64
CA THR A 32 0.24 -2.42 4.16
C THR A 32 0.24 -2.49 2.64
N LEU A 33 0.12 -1.35 1.93
CA LEU A 33 0.24 -1.28 0.48
C LEU A 33 1.67 -1.62 0.03
N VAL A 34 2.67 -1.08 0.71
CA VAL A 34 4.08 -1.40 0.46
C VAL A 34 4.35 -2.89 0.65
N TYR A 35 3.88 -3.47 1.74
CA TYR A 35 4.08 -4.89 2.02
C TYR A 35 3.32 -5.79 1.04
N LEU A 36 2.15 -5.35 0.59
CA LEU A 36 1.37 -5.99 -0.47
C LEU A 36 2.14 -5.98 -1.81
N LEU A 37 2.74 -4.85 -2.20
CA LEU A 37 3.59 -4.76 -3.40
C LEU A 37 4.71 -5.79 -3.33
N LEU A 38 5.49 -5.81 -2.24
CA LEU A 38 6.62 -6.73 -2.09
C LEU A 38 6.21 -8.19 -2.25
N ASN A 39 5.05 -8.55 -1.69
CA ASN A 39 4.51 -9.89 -1.83
C ASN A 39 4.02 -10.20 -3.25
N LEU A 40 3.27 -9.29 -3.87
CA LEU A 40 2.70 -9.49 -5.19
C LEU A 40 3.74 -9.37 -6.31
N ALA A 41 4.86 -8.67 -6.09
CA ALA A 41 5.93 -8.53 -7.07
C ALA A 41 6.65 -9.86 -7.35
N HIS A 42 6.74 -10.74 -6.35
CA HIS A 42 7.46 -12.02 -6.43
C HIS A 42 6.54 -13.22 -6.75
N GLU A 43 5.21 -13.04 -6.74
CA GLU A 43 4.27 -14.13 -7.05
C GLU A 43 4.01 -14.26 -8.55
N GLU A 44 4.18 -15.43 -9.15
CA GLU A 44 3.90 -15.64 -10.59
C GLU A 44 2.43 -15.36 -10.97
N ARG A 45 1.49 -15.66 -10.07
CA ARG A 45 0.06 -15.47 -10.29
C ARG A 45 -0.53 -14.50 -9.28
N LEU A 46 -1.43 -13.63 -9.74
CA LEU A 46 -2.14 -12.69 -8.87
C LEU A 46 -3.03 -13.45 -7.88
N ASN A 47 -2.65 -13.42 -6.59
CA ASN A 47 -3.47 -13.97 -5.53
C ASN A 47 -4.36 -12.87 -4.91
N LEU A 48 -5.63 -12.82 -5.33
CA LEU A 48 -6.61 -11.84 -4.85
C LEU A 48 -6.92 -11.95 -3.35
N LYS A 49 -6.61 -13.07 -2.69
CA LYS A 49 -6.86 -13.21 -1.24
C LYS A 49 -6.02 -12.21 -0.44
N LYS A 50 -4.76 -11.97 -0.84
CA LYS A 50 -3.85 -11.06 -0.13
C LYS A 50 -4.35 -9.61 -0.08
N PRO A 51 -4.72 -8.96 -1.21
CA PRO A 51 -5.28 -7.60 -1.18
C PRO A 51 -6.61 -7.55 -0.45
N ILE A 52 -7.44 -8.60 -0.54
CA ILE A 52 -8.72 -8.66 0.21
C ILE A 52 -8.47 -8.62 1.71
N TYR A 53 -7.60 -9.49 2.23
CA TYR A 53 -7.29 -9.51 3.66
C TYR A 53 -6.64 -8.21 4.14
N ALA A 54 -5.69 -7.66 3.36
CA ALA A 54 -5.02 -6.41 3.72
C ALA A 54 -5.99 -5.22 3.77
N GLY A 55 -6.93 -5.16 2.82
CA GLY A 55 -7.94 -4.12 2.78
C GLY A 55 -9.00 -4.27 3.87
N LEU A 56 -9.56 -5.47 4.05
CA LEU A 56 -10.57 -5.74 5.08
C LEU A 56 -10.06 -5.44 6.49
N LEU A 57 -8.81 -5.79 6.80
CA LEU A 57 -8.23 -5.51 8.11
C LEU A 57 -8.16 -4.01 8.40
N LEU A 58 -7.75 -3.21 7.41
CA LEU A 58 -7.75 -1.75 7.56
C LEU A 58 -9.17 -1.19 7.62
N ASP A 59 -10.10 -1.71 6.84
CA ASP A 59 -11.51 -1.27 6.89
C ASP A 59 -12.14 -1.52 8.26
N ILE A 60 -11.83 -2.65 8.91
CA ILE A 60 -12.31 -2.95 10.26
C ILE A 60 -11.67 -2.03 11.31
N LEU A 61 -10.36 -1.77 11.20
CA LEU A 61 -9.63 -0.99 12.20
C LEU A 61 -9.84 0.52 12.08
N GLN A 62 -10.16 1.01 10.89
CA GLN A 62 -10.27 2.44 10.58
C GLN A 62 -11.70 2.88 10.26
N ASP A 63 -12.66 1.96 10.31
CA ASP A 63 -14.07 2.17 9.97
C ASP A 63 -14.28 2.82 8.59
N SER A 64 -13.51 2.35 7.59
CA SER A 64 -13.51 2.94 6.24
C SER A 64 -14.48 2.30 5.25
N LEU A 65 -15.37 1.42 5.72
CA LEU A 65 -16.52 0.88 4.98
C LEU A 65 -16.21 0.35 3.56
N GLY A 66 -15.09 -0.34 3.38
CA GLY A 66 -14.71 -0.97 2.11
C GLY A 66 -13.81 -0.12 1.21
N LEU A 67 -13.45 1.09 1.65
CA LEU A 67 -12.60 1.98 0.87
C LEU A 67 -11.17 1.45 0.78
N GLN A 68 -10.63 0.90 1.86
CA GLN A 68 -9.29 0.29 1.84
C GLN A 68 -9.31 -0.98 0.99
N LEU A 69 -10.33 -1.82 1.13
CA LEU A 69 -10.53 -3.00 0.28
C LEU A 69 -10.54 -2.66 -1.20
N SER A 70 -11.36 -1.69 -1.61
CA SER A 70 -11.44 -1.27 -3.02
C SER A 70 -10.10 -0.71 -3.53
N GLY A 71 -9.42 0.11 -2.72
CA GLY A 71 -8.10 0.63 -3.03
C GLY A 71 -7.04 -0.47 -3.19
N LYS A 72 -6.98 -1.46 -2.29
CA LYS A 72 -6.02 -2.57 -2.36
C LYS A 72 -6.25 -3.46 -3.57
N LEU A 73 -7.51 -3.77 -3.87
CA LEU A 73 -7.89 -4.55 -5.04
C LEU A 73 -7.49 -3.83 -6.32
N PHE A 74 -7.81 -2.54 -6.40
CA PHE A 74 -7.43 -1.72 -7.54
C PHE A 74 -5.92 -1.65 -7.74
N PHE A 75 -5.15 -1.45 -6.67
CA PHE A 75 -3.69 -1.48 -6.71
C PHE A 75 -3.17 -2.82 -7.23
N ALA A 76 -3.71 -3.94 -6.75
CA ALA A 76 -3.29 -5.28 -7.17
C ALA A 76 -3.56 -5.52 -8.66
N LEU A 77 -4.71 -5.06 -9.18
CA LEU A 77 -5.03 -5.12 -10.61
C LEU A 77 -4.10 -4.24 -11.42
N ALA A 78 -3.86 -2.99 -11.01
CA ALA A 78 -2.94 -2.09 -11.70
C ALA A 78 -1.51 -2.64 -11.73
N LEU A 79 -1.05 -3.22 -10.62
CA LEU A 79 0.25 -3.90 -10.54
C LEU A 79 0.33 -5.08 -11.51
N SER A 80 -0.74 -5.87 -11.67
CA SER A 80 -0.76 -6.97 -12.64
C SER A 80 -0.55 -6.49 -14.07
N ILE A 81 -1.12 -5.33 -14.43
CA ILE A 81 -0.96 -4.72 -15.76
C ILE A 81 0.48 -4.26 -15.96
N VAL A 82 1.08 -3.61 -14.95
CA VAL A 82 2.49 -3.17 -15.01
C VAL A 82 3.43 -4.35 -15.18
N ARG A 83 3.18 -5.46 -14.48
CA ARG A 83 3.98 -6.68 -14.56
C ARG A 83 3.97 -7.36 -15.92
N LEU A 84 2.97 -7.12 -16.76
CA LEU A 84 2.98 -7.63 -18.14
C LEU A 84 4.07 -6.98 -19.00
N ARG A 85 4.62 -5.83 -18.58
CA ARG A 85 5.60 -5.07 -19.36
C ARG A 85 6.92 -4.80 -18.62
N VAL A 86 6.97 -4.98 -17.31
CA VAL A 86 8.11 -4.61 -16.47
C VAL A 86 8.51 -5.77 -15.58
N GLU A 87 9.77 -6.18 -15.67
CA GLU A 87 10.38 -7.13 -14.75
C GLU A 87 10.91 -6.42 -13.49
N PHE A 88 10.60 -6.97 -12.32
CA PHE A 88 11.03 -6.42 -11.03
C PHE A 88 12.35 -7.05 -10.56
N THR A 89 13.45 -6.70 -11.23
CA THR A 89 14.77 -7.29 -10.96
C THR A 89 15.56 -6.58 -9.86
N GLY A 90 15.11 -5.41 -9.38
CA GLY A 90 15.86 -4.67 -8.38
C GLY A 90 15.08 -3.63 -7.58
N ARG A 91 15.67 -3.15 -6.48
CA ARG A 91 15.05 -2.17 -5.56
C ARG A 91 14.56 -0.90 -6.27
N LEU A 92 15.32 -0.39 -7.24
CA LEU A 92 14.92 0.78 -8.02
C LEU A 92 13.66 0.51 -8.85
N SER A 93 13.56 -0.66 -9.49
CA SER A 93 12.36 -1.03 -10.26
C SER A 93 11.10 -1.10 -9.38
N LEU A 94 11.22 -1.61 -8.16
CA LEU A 94 10.13 -1.65 -7.19
C LEU A 94 9.69 -0.24 -6.77
N ILE A 95 10.63 0.66 -6.49
CA ILE A 95 10.33 2.05 -6.12
C ILE A 95 9.66 2.79 -7.28
N VAL A 96 10.21 2.67 -8.49
CA VAL A 96 9.70 3.34 -9.69
C VAL A 96 8.30 2.86 -10.05
N ALA A 97 7.97 1.58 -9.83
CA ALA A 97 6.61 1.09 -10.01
C ALA A 97 5.68 1.46 -8.84
N TYR A 98 6.20 1.46 -7.62
CA TYR A 98 5.40 1.75 -6.43
C TYR A 98 4.87 3.19 -6.43
N ILE A 99 5.71 4.18 -6.69
CA ILE A 99 5.33 5.60 -6.64
C ILE A 99 4.08 5.91 -7.49
N PRO A 100 4.05 5.62 -8.82
CA PRO A 100 2.88 5.90 -9.63
C PRO A 100 1.68 5.06 -9.20
N LEU A 101 1.86 3.79 -8.83
CA LEU A 101 0.75 2.94 -8.40
C LEU A 101 0.12 3.39 -7.06
N SER A 102 0.94 3.80 -6.10
CA SER A 102 0.49 4.36 -4.82
C SER A 102 -0.26 5.67 -5.06
N LEU A 103 0.29 6.57 -5.88
CA LEU A 103 -0.39 7.81 -6.25
C LEU A 103 -1.73 7.56 -6.93
N LEU A 104 -1.80 6.58 -7.84
CA LEU A 104 -3.03 6.23 -8.56
C LEU A 104 -4.08 5.64 -7.61
N GLN A 105 -3.65 4.81 -6.66
CA GLN A 105 -4.52 4.27 -5.61
C GLN A 105 -5.04 5.37 -4.67
N LYS A 106 -4.18 6.29 -4.20
CA LYS A 106 -4.58 7.43 -3.36
C LYS A 106 -5.51 8.37 -4.10
N LEU A 107 -5.28 8.58 -5.40
CA LEU A 107 -6.16 9.36 -6.26
C LEU A 107 -7.54 8.70 -6.41
N LEU A 108 -7.60 7.39 -6.60
CA LEU A 108 -8.86 6.65 -6.60
C LEU A 108 -9.59 6.79 -5.27
N MET A 109 -8.90 6.56 -4.15
CA MET A 109 -9.46 6.73 -2.81
C MET A 109 -10.00 8.15 -2.61
N PHE A 110 -9.25 9.16 -3.06
CA PHE A 110 -9.66 10.55 -2.97
C PHE A 110 -10.90 10.83 -3.81
N ILE A 111 -11.00 10.31 -5.03
CA ILE A 111 -12.21 10.44 -5.87
C ILE A 111 -13.41 9.79 -5.19
N LEU A 112 -13.27 8.56 -4.71
CA LEU A 112 -14.34 7.81 -4.04
C LEU A 112 -14.81 8.50 -2.76
N PHE A 113 -13.89 9.10 -2.00
CA PHE A 113 -14.20 9.76 -0.72
C PHE A 113 -14.69 11.21 -0.90
N ARG A 114 -14.14 11.97 -1.86
CA ARG A 114 -14.51 13.37 -2.10
C ARG A 114 -15.94 13.52 -2.60
N ILE A 115 -16.50 12.50 -3.25
CA ILE A 115 -17.93 12.47 -3.59
C ILE A 115 -18.80 12.53 -2.32
N LYS A 116 -18.27 12.15 -1.14
CA LYS A 116 -19.01 12.09 0.13
C LYS A 116 -18.55 13.11 1.20
N TYR A 117 -17.27 13.49 1.27
CA TYR A 117 -16.74 14.38 2.30
C TYR A 117 -15.70 15.38 1.74
N TYR A 118 -15.93 16.67 1.97
CA TYR A 118 -14.98 17.75 1.63
C TYR A 118 -13.75 17.64 2.54
N THR A 119 -12.66 17.06 2.03
CA THR A 119 -11.37 16.95 2.73
C THR A 119 -10.35 17.85 2.05
N ASP A 120 -9.64 18.68 2.81
CA ASP A 120 -8.59 19.55 2.29
C ASP A 120 -7.34 18.74 1.89
N VAL A 121 -6.85 18.99 0.67
CA VAL A 121 -5.65 18.33 0.16
C VAL A 121 -4.43 19.05 0.71
N ASN A 122 -3.81 18.47 1.73
CA ASN A 122 -2.53 18.94 2.24
C ASN A 122 -1.37 18.24 1.50
N ILE A 123 -0.77 18.96 0.55
CA ILE A 123 0.34 18.47 -0.29
C ILE A 123 1.54 18.04 0.58
N LEU A 124 1.80 18.75 1.68
CA LEU A 124 2.92 18.44 2.57
C LEU A 124 2.72 17.08 3.25
N LEU A 125 1.50 16.80 3.72
CA LEU A 125 1.16 15.48 4.29
C LEU A 125 1.24 14.38 3.24
N LEU A 126 0.80 14.64 2.00
CA LEU A 126 0.94 13.67 0.91
C LEU A 126 2.40 13.30 0.65
N ILE A 127 3.28 14.29 0.51
CA ILE A 127 4.72 14.09 0.31
C ILE A 127 5.32 13.32 1.51
N GLY A 128 5.02 13.76 2.74
CA GLY A 128 5.47 13.08 3.95
C GLY A 128 5.03 11.61 4.00
N SER A 129 3.79 11.31 3.60
CA SER A 129 3.27 9.95 3.53
C SER A 129 4.05 9.07 2.55
N LEU A 130 4.32 9.60 1.35
CA LEU A 130 5.09 8.90 0.32
C LEU A 130 6.53 8.70 0.75
N MET A 131 7.15 9.67 1.42
CA MET A 131 8.52 9.54 1.93
C MET A 131 8.63 8.40 2.95
N ILE A 132 7.66 8.27 3.86
CA ILE A 132 7.61 7.17 4.83
C ILE A 132 7.41 5.83 4.12
N GLU A 133 6.49 5.75 3.15
CA GLU A 133 6.25 4.54 2.38
C GLU A 133 7.47 4.10 1.57
N VAL A 134 8.15 5.03 0.90
CA VAL A 134 9.38 4.76 0.13
C VAL A 134 10.51 4.35 1.07
N LEU A 135 10.67 5.03 2.22
CA LEU A 135 11.66 4.63 3.22
C LEU A 135 11.39 3.19 3.69
N PHE A 136 10.15 2.86 4.02
CA PHE A 136 9.77 1.51 4.42
C PHE A 136 10.03 0.47 3.31
N LEU A 137 9.64 0.78 2.07
CA LEU A 137 9.91 -0.05 0.90
C LEU A 137 11.41 -0.32 0.73
N THR A 138 12.23 0.71 0.92
CA THR A 138 13.67 0.60 0.77
C THR A 138 14.34 -0.27 1.83
N LEU A 139 13.85 -0.21 3.07
CA LEU A 139 14.33 -1.04 4.16
C LEU A 139 13.93 -2.49 3.92
N MET A 140 12.66 -2.74 3.58
CA MET A 140 12.14 -4.09 3.37
C MET A 140 12.70 -4.76 2.10
N ALA A 141 12.92 -4.00 1.03
CA ALA A 141 13.52 -4.54 -0.20
C ALA A 141 14.95 -5.07 0.03
N LYS A 142 15.73 -4.47 0.96
CA LYS A 142 17.05 -5.00 1.32
C LYS A 142 16.96 -6.38 1.96
N TRP A 143 15.99 -6.59 2.83
CA TRP A 143 15.78 -7.88 3.50
C TRP A 143 15.32 -8.95 2.51
N LEU A 144 14.39 -8.62 1.62
CA LEU A 144 13.83 -9.57 0.67
C LEU A 144 14.82 -10.03 -0.41
N ILE A 145 15.66 -9.11 -0.93
CA ILE A 145 16.67 -9.44 -1.95
C ILE A 145 17.80 -10.30 -1.35
N LYS A 146 18.08 -10.15 -0.05
CA LYS A 146 19.11 -10.94 0.63
C LYS A 146 18.68 -12.41 0.81
N GLU A 147 17.40 -12.67 1.08
CA GLU A 147 16.86 -14.03 1.21
C GLU A 147 16.75 -14.80 -0.13
N GLY A 148 16.72 -14.09 -1.27
CA GLY A 148 16.67 -14.75 -2.60
C GLY A 148 18.02 -15.20 -3.16
N ASN A 149 19.13 -14.93 -2.46
CA ASN A 149 20.51 -15.25 -2.87
C ASN A 149 21.20 -16.26 -1.94
N GLU A 150 20.43 -16.91 -1.05
CA GLU A 150 20.82 -18.10 -0.28
C GLU A 150 20.05 -19.32 -0.81
#